data_AF-A0A803Y3D8-F1
#
_entry.id   AF-A0A803Y3D8-F1
#
_cell.length_a   1.000
_cell.length_b   1.000
_cell.length_c   1.000
_cell.angle_alpha   90.00
_cell.angle_beta   90.00
_cell.angle_gamma   90.00
#
_symmetry.space_group_name_H-M   'P 1'
#
loop_
_entity.id
_entity.type
_entity.pdbx_description
1 polymer ?
#
loop_
_entity_poly.entity_id
_entity_poly.type
_entity_poly.pdbx_seq_one_letter_code
_entity_poly.pdbx_strand_id
1 'polypeptide(L)'
;MLLNLHKKSWMEGLTLQDYSEHCKLNETVVKEMLELAKNYNKAVEEEDKMTPEQLAIKNVGKQDPKRHLEEHVDVLMTSNIVQCLAAMLDTVVFK
;
A
#
# COMPACT_ATOMS: atom_id res chain seq x y z
N MET A 1 6.37 -32.57 -3.48
CA MET A 1 6.11 -31.80 -2.23
C MET A 1 6.51 -30.32 -2.30
N LEU A 2 7.50 -29.92 -3.11
CA LEU A 2 7.89 -28.50 -3.25
C LEU A 2 6.85 -27.62 -3.98
N LEU A 3 5.98 -28.24 -4.79
CA LEU A 3 5.00 -27.55 -5.64
C LEU A 3 4.00 -26.67 -4.86
N ASN A 4 3.80 -26.92 -3.57
CA ASN A 4 2.79 -26.24 -2.75
C ASN A 4 3.36 -25.19 -1.78
N LEU A 5 4.68 -24.96 -1.73
CA LEU A 5 5.29 -24.01 -0.78
C LEU A 5 4.88 -22.54 -1.00
N HIS A 6 4.53 -22.16 -2.24
CA HIS A 6 4.08 -20.80 -2.57
C HIS A 6 2.60 -20.58 -2.24
N LYS A 7 1.84 -21.64 -1.96
CA LYS A 7 0.41 -21.55 -1.71
C LYS A 7 0.22 -21.10 -0.28
N LYS A 8 -0.23 -19.86 -0.11
CA LYS A 8 -0.71 -19.37 1.18
C LYS A 8 -1.79 -20.32 1.72
N SER A 9 -1.75 -20.57 3.02
CA SER A 9 -2.77 -21.39 3.64
C SER A 9 -4.12 -20.71 3.48
N TRP A 10 -5.16 -21.44 3.07
CA TRP A 10 -6.53 -20.90 3.01
C TRP A 10 -7.00 -20.40 4.38
N MET A 11 -6.42 -20.94 5.47
CA MET A 11 -6.67 -20.49 6.84
C MET A 11 -6.14 -19.08 7.10
N GLU A 12 -5.05 -18.64 6.43
CA GLU A 12 -4.53 -17.26 6.58
C GLU A 12 -5.57 -16.21 6.15
N GLY A 13 -6.44 -16.54 5.21
CA GLY A 13 -7.53 -15.66 4.77
C GLY A 13 -8.74 -15.63 5.72
N LEU A 14 -8.78 -16.53 6.71
CA LEU A 14 -9.84 -16.63 7.72
C LEU A 14 -9.36 -16.20 9.10
N THR A 15 -8.04 -16.03 9.30
CA THR A 15 -7.49 -15.46 10.53
C THR A 15 -7.55 -13.95 10.49
N LEU A 16 -8.12 -13.35 11.53
CA LEU A 16 -8.08 -11.91 11.75
C LEU A 16 -6.72 -11.51 12.32
N GLN A 17 -6.11 -10.48 11.74
CA GLN A 17 -4.99 -9.80 12.39
C GLN A 17 -5.47 -9.07 13.66
N ASP A 18 -4.55 -8.83 14.60
CA ASP A 18 -4.84 -8.00 15.76
C ASP A 18 -5.27 -6.60 15.32
N TYR A 19 -6.44 -6.16 15.75
CA TYR A 19 -7.02 -4.87 15.35
C TYR A 19 -6.17 -3.68 15.78
N SER A 20 -5.48 -3.76 16.92
CA SER A 20 -4.58 -2.69 17.39
C SER A 20 -3.37 -2.57 16.49
N GLU A 21 -2.76 -3.69 16.11
CA GLU A 21 -1.63 -3.71 15.18
C GLU A 21 -2.04 -3.26 13.77
N HIS A 22 -3.17 -3.76 13.27
CA HIS A 22 -3.69 -3.40 11.96
C HIS A 22 -4.00 -1.89 11.87
N CYS A 23 -4.62 -1.31 12.91
CA CYS A 23 -4.84 0.14 12.99
C CYS A 23 -3.53 0.94 13.01
N LYS A 24 -2.50 0.49 13.75
CA LYS A 24 -1.18 1.15 13.78
C LYS A 24 -0.49 1.10 12.42
N LEU A 25 -0.59 -0.03 11.71
CA LEU A 25 -0.06 -0.18 10.35
C LEU A 25 -0.76 0.78 9.39
N ASN A 26 -2.09 0.84 9.43
CA ASN A 26 -2.87 1.79 8.63
C ASN A 26 -2.46 3.24 8.91
N GLU A 27 -2.31 3.61 10.19
CA GLU A 27 -1.89 4.98 10.55
C GLU A 27 -0.49 5.31 10.04
N THR A 28 0.45 4.36 10.13
CA THR A 28 1.82 4.51 9.63
C THR A 28 1.84 4.71 8.12
N VAL A 29 1.16 3.83 7.37
CA VAL A 29 1.11 3.90 5.90
C VAL A 29 0.46 5.20 5.44
N VAL A 30 -0.62 5.64 6.08
CA VAL A 30 -1.28 6.91 5.73
C VAL A 30 -0.38 8.12 6.00
N LYS A 31 0.43 8.10 7.07
CA LYS A 31 1.43 9.15 7.32
C LYS A 31 2.53 9.18 6.26
N GLU A 32 3.01 8.02 5.83
CA GLU A 32 3.98 7.92 4.74
C GLU A 32 3.39 8.42 3.41
N MET A 33 2.15 8.06 3.11
CA MET A 33 1.42 8.56 1.95
C MET A 33 1.24 10.08 1.98
N LEU A 34 1.04 10.69 3.16
CA LEU A 34 0.97 12.14 3.28
C LEU A 34 2.29 12.82 2.86
N GLU A 35 3.43 12.27 3.27
CA GLU A 35 4.73 12.81 2.88
C GLU A 35 5.03 12.60 1.40
N LEU A 36 4.66 11.44 0.86
CA LEU A 36 4.74 11.20 -0.58
C LEU A 36 3.83 12.12 -1.39
N ALA A 37 2.63 12.44 -0.89
CA ALA A 37 1.71 13.38 -1.54
C ALA A 37 2.27 14.81 -1.54
N LYS A 38 2.90 15.26 -0.44
CA LYS A 38 3.60 16.56 -0.42
C LYS A 38 4.77 16.58 -1.41
N ASN A 39 5.53 15.49 -1.49
CA ASN A 39 6.64 15.36 -2.44
C ASN A 39 6.15 15.32 -3.90
N TYR A 40 5.03 14.64 -4.16
CA TYR A 40 4.38 14.62 -5.47
C TYR A 40 3.93 16.02 -5.87
N ASN A 41 3.30 16.78 -4.97
CA ASN A 41 2.87 18.14 -5.26
C ASN A 41 4.07 19.05 -5.62
N LYS A 42 5.17 18.96 -4.86
CA LYS A 42 6.41 19.68 -5.20
C LYS A 42 7.01 19.23 -6.53
N ALA A 43 6.99 17.93 -6.83
CA ALA A 43 7.49 17.40 -8.09
C ALA A 43 6.70 17.98 -9.28
N VAL A 44 5.37 18.02 -9.18
CA VAL A 44 4.50 18.61 -10.21
C VAL A 44 4.75 20.11 -10.39
N GLU A 45 4.92 20.88 -9.30
CA GLU A 45 5.28 22.30 -9.37
C GLU A 45 6.64 22.56 -10.05
N GLU A 46 7.58 21.63 -9.92
CA GLU A 46 8.89 21.69 -10.57
C GLU A 46 8.85 21.21 -12.03
N GLU A 47 7.96 20.27 -12.36
CA GLU A 47 7.72 19.79 -13.72
C GLU A 47 7.25 20.91 -14.65
N ASP A 48 6.35 21.79 -14.17
CA ASP A 48 5.83 22.94 -14.92
C ASP A 48 6.94 23.93 -15.38
N LYS A 49 8.12 23.89 -14.74
CA LYS A 49 9.23 24.83 -15.00
C LYS A 49 10.33 24.24 -15.88
N MET A 50 10.28 22.94 -16.21
CA MET A 50 11.38 22.25 -16.90
C MET A 50 10.91 21.53 -18.17
N THR A 51 11.85 21.30 -19.08
CA THR A 51 11.60 20.50 -20.28
C THR A 51 11.59 18.99 -19.95
N PRO A 52 10.86 18.16 -20.70
CA PRO A 52 10.74 16.72 -20.43
C PRO A 52 12.08 15.96 -20.40
N GLU A 53 13.04 16.39 -21.22
CA GLU A 53 14.37 15.79 -21.32
C GLU A 53 15.21 16.05 -20.05
N GLN A 54 15.10 17.25 -19.48
CA GLN A 54 15.77 17.61 -18.22
C GLN A 54 15.14 16.89 -17.01
N LEU A 55 13.82 16.70 -17.05
CA LEU A 55 13.08 15.94 -16.03
C LEU A 55 13.47 14.47 -16.00
N ALA A 56 13.57 13.83 -17.17
CA ALA A 56 13.98 12.44 -17.26
C ALA A 56 15.36 12.20 -16.62
N ILE A 57 16.32 13.11 -16.84
CA ILE A 57 17.67 13.01 -16.25
C ILE A 57 17.64 13.31 -14.75
N LYS A 58 16.85 14.29 -14.29
CA LYS A 58 16.75 14.67 -12.88
C LYS A 58 16.05 13.62 -12.01
N ASN A 59 15.11 12.88 -12.58
CA ASN A 59 14.32 11.87 -11.86
C ASN A 59 15.06 10.54 -11.73
N VAL A 60 16.14 10.33 -12.49
CA VAL A 60 16.98 9.13 -12.35
C VAL A 60 17.67 9.13 -10.98
N GLY A 61 17.47 8.07 -10.22
CA GLY A 61 18.06 7.87 -8.89
C GLY A 61 17.31 8.55 -7.74
N LYS A 62 16.23 9.30 -8.02
CA LYS A 62 15.30 9.81 -7.00
C LYS A 62 14.08 8.92 -6.88
N GLN A 63 13.49 8.90 -5.69
CA GLN A 63 12.24 8.20 -5.46
C GLN A 63 11.14 8.88 -6.28
N ASP A 64 10.47 8.13 -7.15
CA ASP A 64 9.28 8.60 -7.86
C ASP A 64 8.08 8.60 -6.90
N PRO A 65 7.62 9.77 -6.42
CA PRO A 65 6.56 9.82 -5.42
C PRO A 65 5.22 9.32 -5.95
N LYS A 66 4.96 9.43 -7.26
CA LYS A 66 3.72 8.93 -7.86
C LYS A 66 3.65 7.41 -7.80
N ARG A 67 4.73 6.75 -8.27
CA ARG A 67 4.80 5.29 -8.26
C ARG A 67 4.69 4.71 -6.86
N HIS A 68 5.34 5.33 -5.88
CA HIS A 68 5.28 4.86 -4.49
C HIS A 68 3.91 5.11 -3.85
N LEU A 69 3.21 6.20 -4.20
CA LEU A 69 1.82 6.38 -3.77
C LEU A 69 0.92 5.25 -4.27
N GLU A 70 1.04 4.88 -5.54
CA GLU A 70 0.28 3.76 -6.13
C GLU A 70 0.59 2.44 -5.41
N GLU A 71 1.87 2.13 -5.19
CA GLU A 71 2.31 0.92 -4.46
C GLU A 71 1.72 0.86 -3.04
N HIS A 72 1.73 1.97 -2.29
CA HIS A 72 1.17 2.00 -0.93
C HIS A 72 -0.35 1.89 -0.90
N VAL A 73 -1.05 2.47 -1.88
CA VAL A 73 -2.51 2.34 -2.00
C VAL A 73 -2.91 0.88 -2.21
N ASP A 74 -2.22 0.17 -3.10
CA ASP A 74 -2.52 -1.23 -3.40
C ASP A 74 -2.35 -2.13 -2.17
N VAL A 75 -1.27 -1.93 -1.41
CA VAL A 75 -1.02 -2.66 -0.16
C VAL A 75 -2.09 -2.35 0.88
N LEU A 76 -2.40 -1.06 1.08
CA LEU A 76 -3.38 -0.59 2.06
C LEU A 76 -4.79 -1.12 1.75
N MET A 77 -5.22 -1.07 0.49
CA MET A 77 -6.53 -1.58 0.07
C MET A 77 -6.61 -3.09 0.24
N THR A 78 -5.60 -3.83 -0.22
CA THR A 78 -5.60 -5.29 -0.12
C THR A 78 -5.69 -5.75 1.33
N SER A 79 -4.91 -5.12 2.23
CA SER A 79 -4.91 -5.44 3.66
C SER A 79 -6.27 -5.18 4.31
N ASN A 80 -6.84 -3.99 4.10
CA ASN A 80 -8.11 -3.60 4.72
C ASN A 80 -9.30 -4.40 4.17
N ILE A 81 -9.35 -4.66 2.86
CA ILE A 81 -10.44 -5.43 2.26
C ILE A 81 -10.47 -6.86 2.81
N VAL A 82 -9.31 -7.52 2.90
CA VAL A 82 -9.22 -8.89 3.44
C VAL A 82 -9.63 -8.90 4.92
N GLN A 83 -9.14 -7.97 5.74
CA GLN A 83 -9.49 -7.89 7.16
C GLN A 83 -11.00 -7.66 7.38
N CYS A 84 -11.62 -6.75 6.60
CA CYS A 84 -13.06 -6.50 6.69
C CYS A 84 -13.89 -7.73 6.26
N LEU A 85 -13.51 -8.40 5.16
CA LEU A 85 -14.20 -9.59 4.69
C LEU A 85 -14.06 -10.76 5.66
N ALA A 86 -12.87 -10.99 6.20
CA ALA A 86 -12.62 -12.01 7.21
C ALA A 86 -13.50 -11.79 8.45
N ALA A 87 -13.63 -10.54 8.91
CA ALA A 87 -14.44 -10.22 10.08
C ALA A 87 -15.94 -10.48 9.82
N MET A 88 -16.43 -10.10 8.65
CA MET A 88 -17.82 -10.38 8.26
C MET A 88 -18.09 -11.89 8.15
N LEU A 89 -17.16 -12.65 7.57
CA LEU A 89 -17.29 -14.11 7.47
C LEU A 89 -17.29 -14.78 8.84
N ASP A 90 -16.42 -14.35 9.75
CA ASP A 90 -16.29 -14.92 11.09
C ASP A 90 -17.63 -14.87 11.85
N THR A 91 -18.33 -13.73 11.77
CA THR A 91 -19.63 -13.54 12.43
C THR A 91 -20.77 -14.43 11.92
N VAL A 92 -20.68 -14.93 10.69
CA VAL A 92 -21.72 -15.76 10.05
C VAL A 92 -21.38 -17.25 10.15
N VAL A 93 -20.09 -17.59 9.98
CA VAL A 93 -19.62 -18.99 9.86
C VAL A 93 -19.43 -19.63 11.23
N PHE A 94 -18.89 -18.91 12.22
CA PHE A 94 -18.49 -19.49 13.52
C PHE A 94 -19.48 -19.16 14.65
N LYS A 95 -20.76 -19.12 14.29
CA LYS A 95 -21.87 -18.89 15.21
C LYS A 95 -22.18 -20.12 16.07
#